data_AF-A0A0B4FL37-F1
#
_entry.id   AF-A0A0B4FL37-F1
#
_cell.length_a   1.000
_cell.length_b   1.000
_cell.length_c   1.000
_cell.angle_alpha   90.00
_cell.angle_beta   90.00
_cell.angle_gamma   90.00
#
_symmetry.space_group_name_H-M   'P 1'
#
loop_
_entity.id
_entity.type
_entity.pdbx_description
1 polymer ?
#
loop_
_entity_poly.entity_id
_entity_poly.type
_entity_poly.pdbx_seq_one_letter_code
_entity_poly.pdbx_strand_id
1 'polypeptide(L)'
;MLQGHVFFIQFNPHMIKYEAIDKPMDPEPQLPTDRGLHGVAAPKCYQVTDKVHALPAGLWDSDVVSTYEFINLEKGVFIRIRSPLNTIMETVWTIQEKKGGGGYELIEDVVIKCSRLLVGVIRNTCEGSWRDIHEKMVAEMQKES
;
A
#
# COMPACT_ATOMS: atom_id res chain seq x y z
N MET A 1 13.15 -0.41 -7.90
CA MET A 1 12.10 -1.22 -7.26
C MET A 1 11.09 -0.47 -6.40
N LEU A 2 11.40 0.03 -5.19
CA LEU A 2 10.38 0.59 -4.27
C LEU A 2 9.64 1.84 -4.79
N GLN A 3 10.23 2.58 -5.72
CA GLN A 3 9.56 3.71 -6.38
C GLN A 3 8.77 3.29 -7.64
N GLY A 4 8.78 2.00 -7.98
CA GLY A 4 7.99 1.42 -9.07
C GLY A 4 6.56 1.18 -8.60
N HIS A 5 5.66 2.14 -8.77
CA HIS A 5 4.30 2.08 -8.19
C HIS A 5 3.49 0.88 -8.67
N VAL A 6 3.57 0.58 -9.96
CA VAL A 6 2.85 -0.53 -10.59
C VAL A 6 3.22 -1.87 -9.98
N PHE A 7 4.46 -2.03 -9.49
CA PHE A 7 4.89 -3.24 -8.79
C PHE A 7 3.97 -3.55 -7.60
N PHE A 8 3.70 -2.58 -6.73
CA PHE A 8 2.84 -2.76 -5.55
C PHE A 8 1.40 -3.09 -5.93
N ILE A 9 0.89 -2.47 -7.00
CA ILE A 9 -0.48 -2.71 -7.48
C ILE A 9 -0.61 -4.14 -8.00
N GLN A 10 0.34 -4.58 -8.82
CA GLN A 10 0.35 -5.92 -9.41
C GLN A 10 0.67 -7.02 -8.40
N PHE A 11 1.27 -6.67 -7.27
CA PHE A 11 1.57 -7.62 -6.21
C PHE A 11 0.35 -8.06 -5.41
N ASN A 12 -0.73 -7.28 -5.45
CA ASN A 12 -1.98 -7.67 -4.81
C ASN A 12 -2.58 -8.87 -5.58
N PRO A 13 -2.65 -10.08 -5.00
CA PRO A 13 -3.20 -11.25 -5.68
C PRO A 13 -4.70 -11.11 -6.00
N HIS A 14 -5.36 -10.13 -5.40
CA HIS A 14 -6.77 -9.84 -5.62
C HIS A 14 -7.01 -8.77 -6.68
N MET A 15 -5.97 -8.16 -7.25
CA MET A 15 -6.13 -7.11 -8.25
C MET A 15 -6.69 -7.67 -9.56
N ILE A 16 -7.77 -7.05 -10.04
CA ILE A 16 -8.41 -7.37 -11.33
C ILE A 16 -7.84 -6.45 -12.42
N LYS A 17 -7.82 -5.14 -12.15
CA LYS A 17 -7.27 -4.13 -13.06
C LYS A 17 -6.82 -2.88 -12.32
N TYR A 18 -6.00 -2.07 -13.00
CA TYR A 18 -5.65 -0.74 -12.56
C TYR A 18 -5.56 0.24 -13.73
N GLU A 19 -5.84 1.50 -13.46
CA GLU A 19 -5.84 2.60 -14.43
C GLU A 19 -5.17 3.81 -13.79
N ALA A 20 -4.24 4.46 -14.50
CA ALA A 20 -3.64 5.71 -14.01
C ALA A 20 -4.69 6.82 -14.00
N ILE A 21 -4.63 7.69 -12.99
CA ILE A 21 -5.48 8.86 -12.90
C ILE A 21 -4.68 10.06 -13.39
N ASP A 22 -4.94 10.51 -14.63
CA ASP A 22 -4.19 11.60 -15.27
C ASP A 22 -4.50 12.98 -14.69
N LYS A 23 -5.69 13.13 -14.10
CA LYS A 23 -6.10 14.40 -13.48
C LYS A 23 -5.64 14.42 -12.02
N PRO A 24 -4.97 15.49 -11.56
CA PRO A 24 -4.68 15.68 -10.15
C PRO A 24 -5.97 15.56 -9.34
N MET A 25 -5.93 14.76 -8.27
CA MET A 25 -7.03 14.75 -7.30
C MET A 25 -7.16 16.11 -6.63
N ASP A 26 -8.37 16.48 -6.22
CA ASP A 26 -8.64 17.68 -5.45
C ASP A 26 -9.22 17.29 -4.07
N PRO A 27 -8.52 17.56 -2.95
CA PRO A 27 -7.17 18.14 -2.89
C PRO A 27 -6.09 17.18 -3.38
N GLU A 28 -4.95 17.73 -3.82
CA GLU A 28 -3.81 16.92 -4.24
C GLU A 28 -3.30 16.05 -3.07
N PRO A 29 -2.94 14.79 -3.29
CA PRO A 29 -2.47 13.91 -2.23
C PRO A 29 -1.27 14.48 -1.49
N GLN A 30 -1.37 14.55 -0.16
CA GLN A 30 -0.29 15.01 0.70
C GLN A 30 0.21 13.89 1.61
N LEU A 31 1.49 13.97 1.98
CA LEU A 31 2.06 13.14 3.03
C LEU A 31 1.47 13.51 4.40
N PRO A 32 1.34 12.55 5.33
CA PRO A 32 0.98 12.84 6.71
C PRO A 32 2.06 13.70 7.39
N THR A 33 1.66 14.77 8.06
CA THR A 33 2.56 15.76 8.66
C THR A 33 3.20 15.31 9.97
N ASP A 34 2.65 14.27 10.60
CA ASP A 34 3.05 13.75 11.92
C ASP A 34 4.06 12.60 11.85
N ARG A 35 4.46 12.18 10.65
CA ARG A 35 5.38 11.04 10.43
C ARG A 35 6.79 11.43 9.93
N GLY A 36 7.07 12.73 9.78
CA GLY A 36 8.39 13.21 9.33
C GLY A 36 8.80 12.71 7.95
N LEU A 37 7.82 12.49 7.05
CA LEU A 37 8.07 11.99 5.70
C LEU A 37 8.40 13.14 4.75
N HIS A 38 9.36 12.90 3.85
CA HIS A 38 9.77 13.87 2.83
C HIS A 38 9.62 13.26 1.44
N GLY A 39 8.70 13.82 0.65
CA GLY A 39 8.46 13.42 -0.73
C GLY A 39 9.51 14.02 -1.67
N VAL A 40 9.96 13.23 -2.63
CA VAL A 40 10.97 13.64 -3.63
C VAL A 40 10.41 13.78 -5.05
N ALA A 41 9.12 13.51 -5.23
CA ALA A 41 8.40 13.65 -6.49
C ALA A 41 6.92 13.97 -6.26
N ALA A 42 6.27 14.48 -7.31
CA ALA A 42 4.82 14.68 -7.30
C ALA A 42 4.07 13.33 -7.11
N PRO A 43 2.92 13.34 -6.44
CA PRO A 43 2.11 12.14 -6.27
C PRO A 43 1.66 11.54 -7.61
N LYS A 44 1.55 10.21 -7.67
CA LYS A 44 0.87 9.51 -8.76
C LYS A 44 -0.31 8.74 -8.21
N CYS A 45 -1.44 8.83 -8.89
CA CYS A 45 -2.68 8.20 -8.46
C CYS A 45 -3.13 7.14 -9.44
N TYR A 46 -3.73 6.09 -8.90
CA TYR A 46 -4.28 4.98 -9.66
C TYR A 46 -5.66 4.62 -9.14
N GLN A 47 -6.57 4.31 -10.04
CA GLN A 47 -7.78 3.60 -9.70
C GLN A 47 -7.49 2.10 -9.80
N VAL A 48 -7.72 1.36 -8.73
CA VAL A 48 -7.47 -0.09 -8.67
C VAL A 48 -8.77 -0.79 -8.35
N THR A 49 -9.08 -1.85 -9.09
CA THR A 49 -10.23 -2.71 -8.84
C THR A 49 -9.74 -4.04 -8.30
N ASP A 50 -10.12 -4.36 -7.06
CA ASP A 50 -9.72 -5.57 -6.35
C ASP A 50 -10.93 -6.50 -6.15
N LYS A 51 -10.72 -7.81 -6.20
CA LYS A 51 -11.72 -8.81 -5.83
C LYS A 51 -11.65 -9.07 -4.33
N VAL A 52 -12.64 -8.59 -3.57
CA VAL A 52 -12.68 -8.84 -2.12
C VAL A 52 -13.65 -9.99 -1.84
N HIS A 53 -13.10 -11.08 -1.31
CA HIS A 53 -13.89 -12.20 -0.82
C HIS A 53 -14.27 -11.98 0.64
N ALA A 54 -15.58 -11.81 0.88
CA ALA A 54 -16.25 -11.87 2.18
C ALA A 54 -15.80 -10.82 3.24
N LEU A 55 -16.49 -9.68 3.27
CA LEU A 55 -16.68 -8.90 4.50
C LEU A 55 -17.68 -9.61 5.46
N PRO A 56 -17.75 -9.23 6.75
CA PRO A 56 -18.66 -9.85 7.71
C PRO A 56 -20.10 -9.91 7.19
N ALA A 57 -20.81 -10.99 7.52
CA ALA A 57 -22.18 -11.31 7.08
C ALA A 57 -22.35 -11.68 5.60
N GLY A 58 -21.28 -12.05 4.88
CA GLY A 58 -21.40 -12.63 3.52
C GLY A 58 -21.95 -11.66 2.48
N LEU A 59 -21.91 -10.36 2.77
CA LEU A 59 -22.56 -9.32 1.99
C LEU A 59 -21.81 -8.94 0.69
N TRP A 60 -20.57 -9.41 0.49
CA TRP A 60 -19.71 -8.87 -0.57
C TRP A 60 -18.81 -9.95 -1.16
N ASP A 61 -19.17 -10.41 -2.36
CA ASP A 61 -18.28 -11.06 -3.33
C ASP A 61 -18.10 -10.09 -4.51
N SER A 62 -17.63 -8.89 -4.17
CA SER A 62 -17.74 -7.70 -5.01
C SER A 62 -16.40 -7.19 -5.48
N ASP A 63 -16.43 -6.57 -6.64
CA ASP A 63 -15.32 -5.78 -7.14
C ASP A 63 -15.30 -4.47 -6.35
N VAL A 64 -14.19 -4.21 -5.66
CA VAL A 64 -13.99 -3.02 -4.84
C VAL A 64 -13.08 -2.08 -5.61
N VAL A 65 -13.60 -0.88 -5.91
CA VAL A 65 -12.82 0.17 -6.56
C VAL A 65 -12.22 1.08 -5.50
N SER A 66 -10.89 1.19 -5.52
CA SER A 66 -10.10 1.98 -4.58
C SER A 66 -9.23 2.97 -5.33
N THR A 67 -8.86 4.07 -4.66
CA THR A 67 -7.85 5.02 -5.14
C THR A 67 -6.55 4.77 -4.40
N TYR A 68 -5.47 4.57 -5.13
CA TYR A 68 -4.12 4.38 -4.60
C TYR A 68 -3.30 5.63 -4.93
N GLU A 69 -2.80 6.30 -3.90
CA GLU A 69 -1.96 7.49 -3.98
C GLU A 69 -0.52 7.08 -3.64
N PHE A 70 0.42 7.29 -4.55
CA PHE A 70 1.84 6.99 -4.35
C PHE A 70 2.65 8.27 -4.29
N ILE A 71 3.51 8.38 -3.27
CA ILE A 71 4.46 9.48 -3.13
C ILE A 71 5.85 8.88 -2.88
N ASN A 72 6.78 9.14 -3.81
CA ASN A 72 8.15 8.66 -3.66
C ASN A 72 8.86 9.37 -2.53
N LEU A 73 9.54 8.61 -1.69
CA LEU A 73 10.43 9.08 -0.64
C LEU A 73 11.88 8.85 -1.07
N GLU A 74 12.83 9.51 -0.41
CA GLU A 74 14.27 9.35 -0.72
C GLU A 74 14.72 7.88 -0.67
N LYS A 75 14.25 7.13 0.35
CA LYS A 75 14.62 5.72 0.58
C LYS A 75 13.43 4.76 0.52
N GLY A 76 12.39 5.12 -0.23
CA GLY A 76 11.17 4.33 -0.22
C GLY A 76 9.98 4.93 -0.93
N VAL A 77 8.80 4.51 -0.51
CA VAL A 77 7.52 4.99 -1.05
C VAL A 77 6.47 5.05 0.06
N PHE A 78 5.66 6.10 0.03
CA PHE A 78 4.42 6.19 0.76
C PHE A 78 3.27 5.82 -0.17
N ILE A 79 2.35 4.99 0.33
CA ILE A 79 1.16 4.54 -0.38
C ILE A 79 -0.04 4.83 0.50
N ARG A 80 -1.03 5.58 0.00
CA ARG A 80 -2.34 5.71 0.63
C ARG A 80 -3.40 5.07 -0.25
N ILE A 81 -4.12 4.11 0.31
CA ILE A 81 -5.26 3.46 -0.34
C ILE A 81 -6.53 4.00 0.30
N ARG A 82 -7.44 4.51 -0.52
CA ARG A 82 -8.81 4.91 -0.14
C ARG A 82 -9.79 3.94 -0.76
N SER A 83 -10.54 3.24 0.09
CA SER A 83 -11.51 2.24 -0.32
C SER A 83 -12.90 2.59 0.24
N PRO A 84 -13.98 1.96 -0.26
CA PRO A 84 -15.32 2.11 0.27
C PRO A 84 -15.42 1.88 1.79
N LEU A 85 -16.58 2.25 2.34
CA LEU A 85 -16.85 2.19 3.79
C LEU A 85 -15.90 3.04 4.64
N ASN A 86 -15.38 4.12 4.04
CA ASN A 86 -14.46 5.08 4.65
C ASN A 86 -13.19 4.40 5.20
N THR A 87 -12.64 3.47 4.41
CA THR A 87 -11.42 2.74 4.75
C THR A 87 -10.22 3.44 4.12
N ILE A 88 -9.24 3.79 4.93
CA ILE A 88 -7.96 4.34 4.50
C ILE A 88 -6.83 3.48 5.06
N MET A 89 -5.92 3.04 4.20
CA MET A 89 -4.69 2.37 4.58
C MET A 89 -3.50 3.20 4.11
N GLU A 90 -2.63 3.59 5.03
CA GLU A 90 -1.42 4.37 4.76
C GLU A 90 -0.20 3.51 5.08
N THR A 91 0.57 3.16 4.06
CA THR A 91 1.75 2.32 4.19
C THR A 91 3.00 3.08 3.79
N VAL A 92 4.05 2.97 4.61
CA VAL A 92 5.40 3.45 4.28
C VAL A 92 6.29 2.23 4.11
N TRP A 93 6.86 2.08 2.91
CA TRP A 93 7.90 1.08 2.62
C TRP A 93 9.24 1.78 2.56
N THR A 94 10.21 1.33 3.37
CA THR A 94 11.59 1.87 3.37
C THR A 94 12.64 0.77 3.46
N ILE A 95 13.83 1.05 2.94
CA ILE A 95 15.01 0.23 3.17
C ILE A 95 15.91 0.93 4.17
N GLN A 96 16.33 0.20 5.20
CA GLN A 96 17.19 0.70 6.27
C GLN A 96 18.38 -0.21 6.47
N GLU A 97 19.51 0.34 6.93
CA GLU A 97 20.65 -0.50 7.35
C GLU A 97 20.33 -1.18 8.68
N LYS A 98 20.69 -2.47 8.79
CA LYS A 98 20.53 -3.20 10.04
C LYS A 98 21.38 -2.56 11.14
N LYS A 99 20.80 -2.47 12.34
CA LYS A 99 21.53 -2.05 13.54
C LYS A 99 22.72 -2.98 13.76
N GLY A 100 23.94 -2.43 13.80
CA GLY A 100 25.18 -3.19 13.97
C GLY A 100 25.91 -3.50 12.65
N GLY A 101 25.41 -3.05 11.51
CA GLY A 101 26.00 -3.33 10.19
C GLY A 101 25.68 -4.74 9.69
N GLY A 102 26.09 -5.06 8.46
CA GLY A 102 25.93 -6.40 7.88
C GLY A 102 24.69 -6.60 7.01
N GLY A 103 24.06 -5.52 6.53
CA GLY A 103 23.07 -5.58 5.47
C GLY A 103 21.93 -4.59 5.64
N TYR A 104 20.89 -4.79 4.84
CA TYR A 104 19.69 -3.96 4.81
C TYR A 104 18.45 -4.75 5.28
N GLU A 105 17.46 -4.02 5.76
CA GLU A 105 16.13 -4.52 6.10
C GLU A 105 15.06 -3.71 5.35
N LEU A 106 14.03 -4.43 4.89
CA LEU A 106 12.82 -3.84 4.33
C LEU A 106 11.83 -3.64 5.46
N ILE A 107 11.36 -2.41 5.63
CA ILE A 107 10.42 -2.02 6.66
C ILE A 107 9.10 -1.61 6.02
N GLU A 108 8.01 -2.19 6.50
CA GLU A 108 6.63 -1.79 6.20
C GLU A 108 5.99 -1.22 7.47
N ASP A 109 5.57 0.03 7.43
CA ASP A 109 4.83 0.69 8.51
C ASP A 109 3.42 1.08 8.01
N VAL A 110 2.41 0.39 8.55
CA VAL A 110 1.01 0.48 8.13
C VAL A 110 0.14 1.16 9.19
N VAL A 111 -0.60 2.19 8.77
CA VAL A 111 -1.66 2.84 9.55
C VAL A 111 -3.01 2.60 8.87
N ILE A 112 -3.97 2.06 9.60
CA ILE A 112 -5.31 1.73 9.08
C ILE A 112 -6.36 2.56 9.81
N LYS A 113 -7.16 3.30 9.04
CA LYS A 113 -8.31 4.08 9.51
C LYS A 113 -9.56 3.47 8.88
N CYS A 114 -10.43 2.87 9.68
CA CYS A 114 -11.67 2.26 9.22
C CYS A 114 -12.73 2.26 10.33
N SER A 115 -13.96 1.85 10.01
CA SER A 115 -15.00 1.70 11.03
C SER A 115 -14.65 0.56 12.02
N ARG A 116 -15.14 0.68 13.25
CA ARG A 116 -14.97 -0.37 14.29
C ARG A 116 -15.53 -1.73 13.87
N LEU A 117 -16.46 -1.75 12.93
CA LEU A 117 -17.03 -2.99 12.37
C LEU A 117 -16.03 -3.71 11.46
N LEU A 118 -15.17 -2.97 10.75
CA LEU A 118 -14.23 -3.52 9.77
C LEU A 118 -12.84 -3.79 10.35
N VAL A 119 -12.48 -3.13 11.46
CA VAL A 119 -11.11 -3.19 12.01
C VAL A 119 -10.62 -4.61 12.26
N GLY A 120 -11.49 -5.52 12.73
CA GLY A 120 -11.12 -6.91 12.98
C GLY A 120 -10.80 -7.67 11.69
N VAL A 121 -11.60 -7.47 10.65
CA VAL A 121 -11.40 -8.12 9.35
C VAL A 121 -10.15 -7.60 8.67
N ILE A 122 -10.00 -6.27 8.58
CA ILE A 122 -8.83 -5.67 7.92
C ILE A 122 -7.54 -6.05 8.66
N ARG A 123 -7.54 -6.02 10.00
CA ARG A 123 -6.40 -6.48 10.81
C ARG A 123 -6.05 -7.93 10.50
N ASN A 124 -7.03 -8.83 10.51
CA ASN A 124 -6.79 -10.26 10.25
C ASN A 124 -6.21 -10.48 8.84
N THR A 125 -6.69 -9.73 7.83
CA THR A 125 -6.15 -9.80 6.47
C THR A 125 -4.69 -9.36 6.42
N CYS A 126 -4.34 -8.24 7.06
CA CYS A 126 -2.96 -7.75 7.12
C CYS A 126 -2.05 -8.72 7.90
N GLU A 127 -2.45 -9.14 9.09
CA GLU A 127 -1.68 -10.05 9.95
C GLU A 127 -1.49 -11.44 9.32
N GLY A 128 -2.44 -11.90 8.51
CA GLY A 128 -2.38 -13.19 7.82
C GLY A 128 -1.52 -13.22 6.55
N SER A 129 -1.21 -12.07 5.95
CA SER A 129 -0.56 -12.02 4.62
C SER A 129 0.77 -11.28 4.57
N TRP A 130 1.12 -10.48 5.59
CA TRP A 130 2.33 -9.63 5.55
C TRP A 130 3.62 -10.41 5.29
N ARG A 131 3.79 -11.61 5.89
CA ARG A 131 5.01 -12.42 5.70
C ARG A 131 5.21 -12.81 4.25
N ASP A 132 4.18 -13.37 3.64
CA ASP A 132 4.22 -13.82 2.26
C ASP A 132 4.47 -12.64 1.30
N ILE A 133 3.89 -11.47 1.59
CA ILE A 133 4.13 -10.24 0.82
C ILE A 133 5.60 -9.81 0.95
N HIS A 134 6.13 -9.77 2.18
CA HIS A 134 7.52 -9.37 2.43
C HIS A 134 8.52 -10.33 1.76
N GLU A 135 8.31 -11.65 1.90
CA GLU A 135 9.17 -12.66 1.31
C GLU A 135 9.23 -12.53 -0.21
N LYS A 136 8.06 -12.39 -0.87
CA LYS A 136 8.04 -12.20 -2.31
C LYS A 136 8.67 -10.87 -2.72
N MET A 137 8.46 -9.77 -1.97
CA MET A 137 9.10 -8.48 -2.29
C MET A 137 10.62 -8.57 -2.22
N VAL A 138 11.16 -9.21 -1.17
CA VAL A 138 12.61 -9.45 -1.05
C VAL A 138 13.11 -10.34 -2.18
N ALA A 139 12.36 -11.39 -2.55
CA ALA A 139 12.74 -12.26 -3.65
C ALA A 139 12.80 -11.51 -4.99
N GLU A 140 11.87 -10.59 -5.27
CA GLU A 140 11.95 -9.74 -6.46
C GLU A 140 13.14 -8.78 -6.39
N MET A 141 13.41 -8.16 -5.23
CA MET A 141 14.61 -7.31 -4.99
C MET A 141 15.91 -8.01 -5.37
N GLN A 142 16.02 -9.30 -5.08
CA GLN A 142 17.19 -10.11 -5.38
C GLN A 142 17.33 -10.47 -6.87
N LYS A 143 16.29 -10.33 -7.69
CA LYS A 143 16.37 -10.58 -9.14
C LYS A 143 16.89 -9.38 -9.93
N GLU A 144 16.71 -8.18 -9.39
CA GLU A 144 17.20 -6.93 -10.02
C GLU A 144 18.66 -6.61 -9.64
N SER A 145 19.29 -7.38 -8.73
CA SER A 145 20.68 -7.24 -8.30
C SER A 145 21.62 -8.16 -9.07
#